data_AF-A0A920ILL4-F1
#
_entry.id   AF-A0A920ILL4-F1
#
_cell.length_a   1.000
_cell.length_b   1.000
_cell.length_c   1.000
_cell.angle_alpha   90.00
_cell.angle_beta   90.00
_cell.angle_gamma   90.00
#
_symmetry.space_group_name_H-M   'P 1'
#
loop_
_entity.id
_entity.type
_entity.pdbx_description
1 polymer ?
#
loop_
_entity_poly.entity_id
_entity_poly.type
_entity_poly.pdbx_seq_one_letter_code
_entity_poly.pdbx_strand_id
1 'polypeptide(L)'
;MRENFYGEKMKKIIILIMALASSASFCSPTWIEFLIKVENPQNALKIVAATDKFMESDFVKNNFKGSLHLNSIIAGGKIEETHSFVILQPSLAEHEIWTAKVSDPNNEEVRKFGSVINANSETVGTRINTFIQTYGTPTNKDTVWAIYPFQN
;
A
#
# COMPACT_ATOMS: atom_id res chain seq x y z
N MET A 1 -21.30 47.68 -8.77
CA MET A 1 -21.12 47.19 -7.38
C MET A 1 -21.66 45.77 -7.17
N ARG A 2 -22.82 45.38 -7.75
CA ARG A 2 -23.34 44.00 -7.68
C ARG A 2 -22.45 42.94 -8.35
N GLU A 3 -21.82 43.23 -9.50
CA GLU A 3 -20.99 42.24 -10.20
C GLU A 3 -19.73 41.79 -9.44
N ASN A 4 -19.03 42.71 -8.76
CA ASN A 4 -17.87 42.35 -7.93
C ASN A 4 -18.25 41.44 -6.74
N PHE A 5 -19.47 41.61 -6.19
CA PHE A 5 -19.96 40.78 -5.09
C PHE A 5 -20.26 39.34 -5.54
N TYR A 6 -20.85 39.16 -6.73
CA TYR A 6 -21.08 37.84 -7.31
C TYR A 6 -19.75 37.16 -7.71
N GLY A 7 -18.78 37.90 -8.24
CA GLY A 7 -17.45 37.39 -8.57
C GLY A 7 -16.66 36.93 -7.36
N GLU A 8 -16.70 37.68 -6.25
CA GLU A 8 -16.02 37.31 -5.00
C GLU A 8 -16.67 36.08 -4.34
N LYS A 9 -18.01 35.99 -4.37
CA LYS A 9 -18.76 34.83 -3.87
C LYS A 9 -18.50 33.58 -4.71
N MET A 10 -18.45 33.70 -6.05
CA MET A 10 -18.07 32.59 -6.94
C MET A 10 -16.63 32.13 -6.70
N LYS A 11 -15.68 33.05 -6.52
CA LYS A 11 -14.29 32.69 -6.19
C LYS A 11 -14.21 31.88 -4.89
N LYS A 12 -14.93 32.29 -3.84
CA LYS A 12 -14.99 31.55 -2.56
C LYS A 12 -15.58 30.15 -2.74
N ILE A 13 -16.63 30.01 -3.56
CA ILE A 13 -17.23 28.70 -3.89
C ILE A 13 -16.24 27.81 -4.66
N ILE A 14 -15.55 28.35 -5.67
CA ILE A 14 -14.57 27.60 -6.45
C ILE A 14 -13.39 27.15 -5.56
N ILE A 15 -12.89 28.02 -4.68
CA ILE A 15 -11.83 27.67 -3.72
C ILE A 15 -12.30 26.55 -2.79
N LEU A 16 -13.53 26.61 -2.28
CA LEU A 16 -14.08 25.57 -1.41
C LEU A 16 -14.21 24.23 -2.16
N ILE A 17 -14.67 24.24 -3.41
CA ILE A 17 -14.76 23.03 -4.24
C ILE A 17 -13.37 22.44 -4.49
N MET A 18 -12.37 23.26 -4.79
CA MET A 18 -10.99 22.77 -4.97
C MET A 18 -10.39 22.21 -3.67
N ALA A 19 -10.67 22.83 -2.52
CA ALA A 19 -10.24 22.33 -1.22
C ALA A 19 -10.91 20.99 -0.86
N LEU A 20 -12.20 20.83 -1.17
CA LEU A 20 -12.92 19.56 -0.99
C LEU A 20 -12.42 18.47 -1.94
N ALA A 21 -12.22 18.80 -3.22
CA ALA A 21 -11.74 17.84 -4.23
C ALA A 21 -10.32 17.33 -3.93
N SER A 22 -9.43 18.20 -3.44
CA SER A 22 -8.09 17.81 -3.03
C SER A 22 -8.11 16.86 -1.82
N SER A 23 -8.98 17.11 -0.83
CA SER A 23 -9.12 16.20 0.34
C SER A 23 -9.61 14.79 -0.03
N ALA A 24 -10.41 14.64 -1.09
CA ALA A 24 -10.90 13.33 -1.54
C ALA A 24 -9.78 12.44 -2.10
N SER A 25 -8.82 13.02 -2.84
CA SER A 25 -7.65 12.29 -3.34
C SER A 25 -6.74 11.76 -2.22
N PHE A 26 -6.67 12.47 -1.09
CA PHE A 26 -5.94 12.01 0.10
C PHE A 26 -6.68 10.94 0.92
N CYS A 27 -7.96 10.69 0.65
CA CYS A 27 -8.78 9.73 1.38
C CYS A 27 -9.04 8.42 0.60
N SER A 28 -8.59 8.32 -0.65
CA SER A 28 -8.73 7.08 -1.42
C SER A 28 -7.78 6.00 -0.87
N PRO A 29 -8.25 4.77 -0.63
CA PRO A 29 -7.38 3.66 -0.27
C PRO A 29 -6.28 3.50 -1.32
N THR A 30 -5.04 3.46 -0.86
CA THR A 30 -3.86 3.23 -1.70
C THR A 30 -3.35 1.84 -1.39
N TRP A 31 -3.15 1.01 -2.42
CA TRP A 31 -2.50 -0.28 -2.26
C TRP A 31 -1.13 -0.25 -2.93
N ILE A 32 -0.13 -0.71 -2.19
CA ILE A 32 1.26 -0.69 -2.63
C ILE A 32 1.79 -2.11 -2.57
N GLU A 33 2.42 -2.52 -3.66
CA GLU A 33 2.96 -3.86 -3.83
C GLU A 33 4.49 -3.77 -3.86
N PHE A 34 5.15 -4.40 -2.91
CA PHE A 34 6.57 -4.70 -3.02
C PHE A 34 6.71 -6.08 -3.64
N LEU A 35 7.25 -6.12 -4.86
CA LEU A 35 7.37 -7.32 -5.67
C LEU A 35 8.70 -8.00 -5.38
N ILE A 36 8.63 -9.29 -5.06
CA ILE A 36 9.81 -10.09 -4.77
C ILE A 36 9.80 -11.39 -5.58
N LYS A 37 11.00 -11.86 -5.88
CA LYS A 37 11.25 -13.17 -6.43
C LYS A 37 11.77 -14.07 -5.33
N VAL A 38 11.01 -15.12 -5.04
CA VAL A 38 11.37 -16.17 -4.09
C VAL A 38 11.62 -17.45 -4.89
N GLU A 39 12.83 -18.01 -4.76
CA GLU A 39 13.29 -19.11 -5.59
C GLU A 39 12.66 -20.47 -5.26
N ASN A 40 12.27 -20.68 -4.00
CA ASN A 40 11.76 -21.97 -3.55
C ASN A 40 10.77 -21.84 -2.37
N PRO A 41 9.93 -22.86 -2.12
CA PRO A 41 8.94 -22.83 -1.05
C PRO A 41 9.53 -22.68 0.36
N GLN A 42 10.73 -23.22 0.61
CA GLN A 42 11.36 -23.12 1.94
C GLN A 42 11.75 -21.68 2.27
N ASN A 43 12.19 -20.90 1.28
CA ASN A 43 12.45 -19.49 1.43
C ASN A 43 11.16 -18.71 1.68
N ALA A 44 10.06 -19.06 1.01
CA ALA A 44 8.74 -18.47 1.28
C ALA A 44 8.30 -18.71 2.73
N LEU A 45 8.48 -19.92 3.26
CA LEU A 45 8.15 -20.23 4.66
C LEU A 45 8.97 -19.41 5.67
N LYS A 46 10.26 -19.17 5.40
CA LYS A 46 11.10 -18.31 6.24
C LYS A 46 10.62 -16.86 6.22
N ILE A 47 10.20 -16.38 5.05
CA ILE A 47 9.64 -15.05 4.88
C ILE A 47 8.33 -14.92 5.66
N VAL A 48 7.41 -15.88 5.54
CA VAL A 48 6.15 -15.92 6.32
C VAL A 48 6.43 -15.83 7.81
N ALA A 49 7.31 -16.70 8.34
CA ALA A 49 7.63 -16.70 9.77
C ALA A 49 8.25 -15.37 10.25
N ALA A 50 9.09 -14.74 9.41
CA ALA A 50 9.66 -13.43 9.73
C ALA A 50 8.62 -12.30 9.65
N THR A 51 7.68 -12.38 8.71
CA THR A 51 6.54 -11.46 8.61
C THR A 51 5.65 -11.59 9.83
N ASP A 52 5.26 -12.80 10.24
CA ASP A 52 4.44 -13.03 11.43
C ASP A 52 5.09 -12.38 12.66
N LYS A 53 6.36 -12.67 12.90
CA LYS A 53 7.12 -12.08 14.02
C LYS A 53 7.18 -10.56 13.94
N PHE A 54 7.42 -9.99 12.75
CA PHE A 54 7.46 -8.55 12.56
C PHE A 54 6.10 -7.92 12.84
N MET A 55 5.01 -8.50 12.31
CA MET A 55 3.64 -8.01 12.48
C MET A 55 3.15 -8.11 13.92
N GLU A 56 3.65 -9.07 14.70
CA GLU A 56 3.39 -9.22 16.13
C GLU A 56 4.20 -8.26 17.02
N SER A 57 5.21 -7.57 16.48
CA SER A 57 6.06 -6.67 17.24
C SER A 57 5.33 -5.45 17.78
N ASP A 58 5.79 -4.92 18.91
CA ASP A 58 5.27 -3.67 19.46
C ASP A 58 5.50 -2.49 18.52
N PHE A 59 6.58 -2.54 17.72
CA PHE A 59 6.82 -1.54 16.69
C PHE A 59 5.66 -1.52 15.68
N VAL A 60 5.27 -2.66 15.11
CA VAL A 60 4.16 -2.69 14.15
C VAL A 60 2.85 -2.31 14.81
N LYS A 61 2.52 -2.89 15.97
CA LYS A 61 1.25 -2.62 16.69
C LYS A 61 1.03 -1.13 17.00
N ASN A 62 2.10 -0.38 17.28
CA ASN A 62 2.00 1.04 17.62
C ASN A 62 2.08 1.98 16.41
N ASN A 63 2.48 1.49 15.23
CA ASN A 63 2.84 2.35 14.11
C ASN A 63 2.13 2.02 12.79
N PHE A 64 1.66 0.78 12.62
CA PHE A 64 1.00 0.34 11.41
C PHE A 64 -0.51 0.35 11.59
N LYS A 65 -1.21 1.15 10.76
CA LYS A 65 -2.68 1.27 10.79
C LYS A 65 -3.38 0.52 9.65
N GLY A 66 -2.60 -0.14 8.80
CA GLY A 66 -3.08 -0.80 7.60
C GLY A 66 -3.22 -2.32 7.78
N SER A 67 -3.35 -3.00 6.64
CA SER A 67 -3.18 -4.45 6.53
C SER A 67 -1.98 -4.76 5.64
N LEU A 68 -1.35 -5.89 5.91
CA LEU A 68 -0.29 -6.46 5.10
C LEU A 68 -0.74 -7.83 4.62
N HIS A 69 -0.63 -8.07 3.32
CA HIS A 69 -0.96 -9.33 2.68
C HIS A 69 0.30 -9.83 2.00
N LEU A 70 0.71 -11.05 2.31
CA LEU A 70 1.78 -11.73 1.57
C LEU A 70 1.13 -12.65 0.54
N ASN A 71 1.27 -12.29 -0.72
CA ASN A 71 0.61 -12.98 -1.83
C ASN A 71 1.62 -13.80 -2.63
N SER A 72 1.17 -14.95 -3.12
CA SER A 72 1.85 -15.69 -4.19
C SER A 72 1.21 -15.35 -5.53
N ILE A 73 2.03 -15.17 -6.55
CA ILE A 73 1.59 -14.84 -7.91
C ILE A 73 1.54 -16.15 -8.71
N ILE A 74 0.32 -16.68 -8.87
CA ILE A 74 0.09 -17.96 -9.55
C ILE A 74 -0.11 -17.82 -11.07
N ALA A 75 -0.43 -16.61 -11.54
CA ALA A 75 -0.59 -16.27 -12.96
C ALA A 75 -0.49 -14.75 -13.16
N GLY A 76 -0.01 -14.29 -14.33
CA GLY A 76 -0.04 -12.87 -14.72
C GLY A 76 1.04 -11.96 -14.11
N GLY A 77 2.04 -12.51 -13.43
CA GLY A 77 3.26 -11.75 -13.08
C GLY A 77 4.03 -11.30 -14.33
N LYS A 78 4.76 -10.18 -14.23
CA LYS A 78 5.91 -9.94 -15.12
C LYS A 78 6.94 -11.04 -14.85
N ILE A 79 7.85 -11.20 -15.80
CA ILE A 79 8.69 -12.39 -16.00
C ILE A 79 9.50 -12.85 -14.75
N GLU A 80 9.60 -12.02 -13.70
CA GLU A 80 10.50 -12.27 -12.58
C GLU A 80 9.85 -12.32 -11.19
N GLU A 81 8.72 -11.66 -10.92
CA GLU A 81 8.11 -11.72 -9.58
C GLU A 81 7.34 -13.02 -9.34
N THR A 82 7.48 -13.57 -8.13
CA THR A 82 6.73 -14.76 -7.70
C THR A 82 5.82 -14.50 -6.50
N HIS A 83 6.09 -13.42 -5.75
CA HIS A 83 5.31 -13.01 -4.59
C HIS A 83 5.22 -11.48 -4.52
N SER A 84 4.26 -10.99 -3.73
CA SER A 84 4.18 -9.57 -3.37
C SER A 84 3.79 -9.36 -1.92
N PHE A 85 4.39 -8.35 -1.29
CA PHE A 85 3.82 -7.73 -0.09
C PHE A 85 2.87 -6.63 -0.53
N VAL A 86 1.58 -6.82 -0.27
CA VAL A 86 0.56 -5.80 -0.50
C VAL A 86 0.23 -5.12 0.81
N ILE A 87 0.50 -3.82 0.86
CA ILE A 87 0.19 -2.97 2.00
C ILE A 87 -0.99 -2.09 1.63
N LEU A 88 -2.09 -2.24 2.36
CA LEU A 88 -3.25 -1.37 2.25
C LEU A 88 -3.28 -0.44 3.46
N GLN A 89 -3.12 0.86 3.21
CA GLN A 89 -3.22 1.91 4.22
C GLN A 89 -4.50 2.72 4.03
N PRO A 90 -5.06 3.32 5.09
CA PRO A 90 -6.27 4.12 4.99
C PRO A 90 -6.07 5.40 4.18
N SER A 91 -4.83 5.86 3.97
CA SER A 91 -4.48 6.98 3.11
C SER A 91 -3.02 6.91 2.64
N LEU A 92 -2.68 7.72 1.63
CA LEU A 92 -1.30 7.93 1.21
C LEU A 92 -0.45 8.57 2.33
N ALA A 93 -1.01 9.50 3.10
CA ALA A 93 -0.30 10.14 4.21
C ALA A 93 0.10 9.12 5.29
N GLU A 94 -0.80 8.19 5.65
CA GLU A 94 -0.47 7.11 6.59
C GLU A 94 0.56 6.13 6.00
N HIS A 95 0.54 5.92 4.69
CA HIS A 95 1.59 5.16 4.01
C HIS A 95 2.96 5.85 4.09
N GLU A 96 3.04 7.16 3.84
CA GLU A 96 4.29 7.92 3.95
C GLU A 96 4.85 7.90 5.37
N ILE A 97 3.98 8.08 6.38
CA ILE A 97 4.36 7.96 7.79
C ILE A 97 4.91 6.56 8.08
N TRP A 98 4.24 5.51 7.61
CA TRP A 98 4.69 4.14 7.75
C TRP A 98 6.05 3.91 7.11
N THR A 99 6.22 4.33 5.85
CA THR A 99 7.46 4.22 5.08
C THR A 99 8.63 4.94 5.76
N ALA A 100 8.40 6.13 6.32
CA ALA A 100 9.43 6.84 7.09
C ALA A 100 9.87 6.05 8.33
N LYS A 101 8.93 5.42 9.05
CA LYS A 101 9.23 4.62 10.24
C LYS A 101 9.97 3.33 9.93
N VAL A 102 9.62 2.62 8.86
CA VAL A 102 10.35 1.41 8.43
C VAL A 102 11.66 1.73 7.71
N SER A 103 11.90 2.98 7.35
CA SER A 103 13.19 3.40 6.79
C SER A 103 14.21 3.81 7.86
N ASP A 104 13.84 3.81 9.15
CA ASP A 104 14.78 4.13 10.23
C ASP A 104 15.86 3.03 10.35
N PRO A 105 17.14 3.33 10.04
CA PRO A 105 18.21 2.34 10.08
C PRO A 105 18.52 1.84 11.50
N ASN A 106 18.11 2.59 12.54
CA ASN A 106 18.32 2.23 13.93
C ASN A 106 17.26 1.26 14.47
N ASN A 107 16.17 1.05 13.73
CA ASN A 107 15.12 0.14 14.12
C ASN A 107 15.57 -1.31 13.96
N GLU A 108 15.90 -1.96 15.08
CA GLU A 108 16.40 -3.32 15.10
C GLU A 108 15.37 -4.34 14.57
N GLU A 109 14.09 -4.16 14.87
CA GLU A 109 13.02 -5.06 14.40
C GLU A 109 12.86 -5.00 12.88
N VAL A 110 12.89 -3.79 12.31
CA VAL A 110 12.86 -3.63 10.86
C VAL A 110 14.11 -4.22 10.20
N ARG A 111 15.29 -4.02 10.81
CA ARG A 111 16.55 -4.56 10.28
C ARG A 111 16.59 -6.09 10.31
N LYS A 112 16.09 -6.71 11.39
CA LYS A 112 15.92 -8.17 11.49
C LYS A 112 14.99 -8.67 10.38
N PHE A 113 13.81 -8.07 10.24
CA PHE A 113 12.86 -8.45 9.20
C PHE A 113 13.46 -8.31 7.80
N GLY A 114 14.01 -7.14 7.47
CA GLY A 114 14.65 -6.85 6.19
C GLY A 114 15.81 -7.80 5.86
N SER A 115 16.58 -8.23 6.86
CA SER A 115 17.67 -9.21 6.65
C SER A 115 17.14 -10.57 6.17
N VAL A 116 15.99 -11.03 6.68
CA VAL A 116 15.39 -12.29 6.25
C VAL A 116 14.84 -12.15 4.83
N ILE A 117 14.18 -11.03 4.52
CA ILE A 117 13.67 -10.79 3.17
C ILE A 117 14.83 -10.79 2.16
N ASN A 118 15.90 -10.03 2.41
CA ASN A 118 17.05 -9.93 1.52
C ASN A 118 17.82 -11.25 1.36
N ALA A 119 17.85 -12.09 2.39
CA ALA A 119 18.53 -13.38 2.33
C ALA A 119 17.72 -14.48 1.61
N ASN A 120 16.42 -14.30 1.43
CA ASN A 120 15.52 -15.34 0.92
C ASN A 120 14.71 -14.90 -0.32
N SER A 121 14.93 -13.68 -0.81
CA SER A 121 14.28 -13.15 -1.99
C SER A 121 15.11 -12.08 -2.68
N GLU A 122 14.81 -11.84 -3.96
CA GLU A 122 15.29 -10.71 -4.73
C GLU A 122 14.16 -9.67 -4.87
N THR A 123 14.48 -8.39 -4.68
CA THR A 123 13.51 -7.31 -4.92
C THR A 123 13.41 -7.05 -6.42
N VAL A 124 12.22 -7.25 -6.98
CA VAL A 124 11.94 -7.07 -8.42
C VAL A 124 11.43 -5.66 -8.71
N GLY A 125 10.72 -5.05 -7.75
CA GLY A 125 10.28 -3.66 -7.86
C GLY A 125 9.13 -3.31 -6.95
N THR A 126 8.54 -2.14 -7.20
CA THR A 126 7.39 -1.62 -6.44
C THR A 126 6.31 -1.16 -7.39
N ARG A 127 5.04 -1.45 -7.06
CA ARG A 127 3.86 -0.84 -7.71
C ARG A 127 3.10 -0.03 -6.68
N ILE A 128 2.79 1.21 -7.04
CA ILE A 128 1.91 2.06 -6.24
C ILE A 128 0.64 2.24 -7.05
N ASN A 129 -0.48 1.85 -6.47
CA ASN A 129 -1.75 1.86 -7.14
C ASN A 129 -2.76 2.69 -6.33
N THR A 130 -3.61 3.41 -7.04
CA THR A 130 -4.77 4.09 -6.48
C THR A 130 -5.98 3.77 -7.34
N PHE A 131 -7.15 3.72 -6.73
CA PHE A 131 -8.38 3.52 -7.47
C PHE A 131 -8.73 4.80 -8.24
N ILE A 132 -8.85 4.70 -9.56
CA ILE A 132 -9.42 5.79 -10.40
C ILE A 132 -10.94 5.90 -10.15
N GLN A 133 -11.60 4.75 -10.02
CA GLN A 133 -13.01 4.61 -9.68
C GLN A 133 -13.20 3.26 -8.99
N THR A 134 -14.04 3.22 -7.96
CA THR A 134 -14.47 1.98 -7.33
C THR A 134 -15.94 1.70 -7.67
N TYR A 135 -16.24 0.44 -7.97
CA TYR A 135 -17.60 -0.06 -8.12
C TYR A 135 -17.82 -1.08 -7.00
N GLY A 136 -18.12 -0.57 -5.80
CA GLY A 136 -18.13 -1.34 -4.54
C GLY A 136 -17.25 -0.67 -3.46
N THR A 137 -17.21 -1.28 -2.28
CA THR A 137 -16.33 -0.83 -1.17
C THR A 137 -15.11 -1.75 -1.10
N PRO A 138 -13.88 -1.24 -1.30
CA PRO A 138 -12.67 -2.03 -1.02
C PRO A 138 -12.64 -2.40 0.46
N THR A 139 -12.54 -3.69 0.81
CA THR A 139 -12.55 -4.14 2.21
C THR A 139 -11.38 -5.05 2.52
N ASN A 140 -10.79 -4.96 3.70
CA ASN A 140 -9.80 -5.95 4.16
C ASN A 140 -10.43 -7.29 4.61
N LYS A 141 -11.76 -7.44 4.49
CA LYS A 141 -12.43 -8.69 4.89
C LYS A 141 -12.31 -9.76 3.81
N ASP A 142 -12.01 -9.36 2.58
CA ASP A 142 -11.88 -10.27 1.46
C ASP A 142 -10.50 -10.92 1.47
N THR A 143 -10.47 -12.26 1.51
CA THR A 143 -9.25 -13.06 1.65
C THR A 143 -8.64 -13.47 0.32
N VAL A 144 -9.35 -13.28 -0.80
CA VAL A 144 -8.90 -13.62 -2.15
C VAL A 144 -9.31 -12.52 -3.11
N TRP A 145 -8.35 -12.00 -3.86
CA TRP A 145 -8.56 -11.01 -4.91
C TRP A 145 -8.09 -11.60 -6.23
N ALA A 146 -8.95 -11.56 -7.24
CA ALA A 146 -8.58 -11.94 -8.60
C ALA A 146 -8.71 -10.72 -9.50
N ILE A 147 -7.61 -10.34 -10.15
CA ILE A 147 -7.58 -9.28 -11.15
C ILE A 147 -7.50 -9.97 -12.51
N TYR A 148 -8.61 -9.98 -13.25
CA TYR A 148 -8.64 -10.46 -14.62
C TYR A 148 -8.83 -9.27 -15.56
N PRO A 149 -8.10 -9.20 -16.70
CA PRO A 149 -8.59 -8.42 -17.82
C PRO A 149 -9.94 -9.02 -18.24
N PHE A 150 -10.93 -8.18 -18.54
CA PHE A 150 -12.07 -8.65 -19.31
C PHE A 150 -11.51 -9.18 -20.63
N GLN A 151 -11.70 -10.48 -20.89
CA GLN A 151 -11.31 -11.05 -22.16
C GLN A 151 -12.18 -10.39 -23.25
N ASN A 152 -11.53 -9.84 -24.28
CA ASN A 152 -12.19 -9.55 -25.55
C ASN A 152 -12.32 -10.84 -26.36
#